data_AF-A0A438F672-F1
#
_entry.id   AF-A0A438F672-F1
#
_cell.length_a   1.000
_cell.length_b   1.000
_cell.length_c   1.000
_cell.angle_alpha   90.00
_cell.angle_beta   90.00
_cell.angle_gamma   90.00
#
_symmetry.space_group_name_H-M   'P 1'
#
loop_
_entity.id
_entity.type
_entity.pdbx_description
1 polymer ?
#
loop_
_entity_poly.entity_id
_entity_poly.type
_entity_poly.pdbx_seq_one_letter_code
_entity_poly.pdbx_strand_id
1 'polypeptide(L)'
;MESLIRFAFTDVQGAYTGVCSAQHVPSYKKNVDKFKAKGIDSVICVAVNDPYTLNAWAEKLEAKDAIEFYGDFDGSFHKSLDLEVDLSAALLGPRSHRWSAYVVDGKVKALNIESAPSEVKVSGADVILEQI
;
A
#
# COMPACT_ATOMS: atom_id res chain seq x y z
N MET A 1 -15.06 22.66 3.22
CA MET A 1 -13.65 22.92 3.57
C MET A 1 -12.99 21.56 3.49
N GLU A 2 -12.50 21.23 2.30
CA GLU A 2 -12.11 19.88 1.89
C GLU A 2 -10.76 19.55 2.54
N SER A 3 -10.77 18.78 3.62
CA SER A 3 -9.54 18.10 4.06
C SER A 3 -9.30 16.96 3.08
N LEU A 4 -8.19 16.98 2.34
CA LEU A 4 -7.78 15.87 1.47
C LEU A 4 -6.47 15.30 2.01
N ILE A 5 -6.55 14.68 3.18
CA ILE A 5 -5.47 13.90 3.78
C ILE A 5 -5.67 12.42 3.43
N ARG A 6 -5.11 12.02 2.29
CA ARG A 6 -5.17 10.63 1.78
C ARG A 6 -3.91 9.88 2.16
N PHE A 7 -4.06 8.73 2.79
CA PHE A 7 -2.95 7.84 3.12
C PHE A 7 -2.83 6.77 2.04
N ALA A 8 -1.66 6.64 1.40
CA ALA A 8 -1.41 5.61 0.40
C ALA A 8 -0.22 4.76 0.84
N PHE A 9 -0.43 3.48 1.03
CA PHE A 9 0.65 2.50 1.08
C PHE A 9 0.46 1.55 -0.09
N THR A 10 1.54 1.17 -0.76
CA THR A 10 1.43 0.00 -1.63
C THR A 10 1.63 -1.21 -0.74
N ASP A 11 0.65 -2.10 -0.73
CA ASP A 11 1.01 -3.48 -0.50
C ASP A 11 1.36 -4.10 -1.84
N VAL A 12 2.11 -5.19 -1.73
CA VAL A 12 2.23 -6.27 -2.68
C VAL A 12 3.04 -6.00 -3.95
N GLN A 13 4.17 -6.71 -4.03
CA GLN A 13 4.65 -7.22 -5.31
C GLN A 13 3.49 -7.88 -6.09
N GLY A 14 2.51 -8.50 -5.44
CA GLY A 14 1.21 -8.85 -6.04
C GLY A 14 0.22 -9.43 -5.05
N ALA A 15 -1.08 -9.25 -5.25
CA ALA A 15 -2.11 -9.91 -4.45
C ALA A 15 -1.80 -11.41 -4.26
N TYR A 16 -2.10 -11.95 -3.07
CA TYR A 16 -1.79 -13.33 -2.67
C TYR A 16 -0.28 -13.67 -2.47
N THR A 17 0.63 -12.70 -2.52
CA THR A 17 2.06 -12.95 -2.20
C THR A 17 2.33 -12.92 -0.69
N GLY A 18 3.44 -13.57 -0.28
CA GLY A 18 3.70 -14.03 1.10
C GLY A 18 3.65 -12.96 2.20
N VAL A 19 4.73 -12.19 2.38
CA VAL A 19 4.87 -11.22 3.49
C VAL A 19 3.79 -10.13 3.49
N CYS A 20 3.26 -9.85 2.31
CA CYS A 20 2.20 -8.89 2.09
C CYS A 20 0.90 -9.30 2.79
N SER A 21 0.46 -10.53 2.53
CA SER A 21 -0.74 -11.11 3.15
C SER A 21 -0.55 -11.41 4.63
N ALA A 22 0.69 -11.70 5.05
CA ALA A 22 0.99 -12.13 6.41
C ALA A 22 1.27 -10.98 7.39
N GLN A 23 1.82 -9.86 6.92
CA GLN A 23 2.34 -8.80 7.78
C GLN A 23 1.88 -7.41 7.35
N HIS A 24 1.98 -7.06 6.06
CA HIS A 24 1.85 -5.68 5.61
C HIS A 24 0.41 -5.17 5.71
N VAL A 25 -0.55 -5.68 4.93
CA VAL A 25 -1.98 -5.32 5.07
C VAL A 25 -2.52 -5.54 6.49
N PRO A 26 -2.24 -6.66 7.18
CA PRO A 26 -2.67 -6.84 8.55
C PRO A 26 -2.19 -5.75 9.52
N SER A 27 -0.99 -5.19 9.32
CA SER A 27 -0.49 -4.08 10.16
C SER A 27 -1.34 -2.83 10.03
N TYR A 28 -1.80 -2.50 8.81
CA TYR A 28 -2.68 -1.36 8.55
C TYR A 28 -4.09 -1.61 9.06
N LYS A 29 -4.65 -2.80 8.82
CA LYS A 29 -5.99 -3.17 9.29
C LYS A 29 -6.08 -3.04 10.82
N LYS A 30 -5.06 -3.49 11.57
CA LYS A 30 -5.02 -3.39 13.03
C LYS A 30 -4.90 -1.96 13.56
N ASN A 31 -4.38 -1.04 12.75
CA ASN A 31 -4.07 0.34 13.15
C ASN A 31 -5.02 1.38 12.53
N VAL A 32 -6.05 0.96 11.79
CA VAL A 32 -6.96 1.87 11.07
C VAL A 32 -7.58 2.95 11.98
N ASP A 33 -7.95 2.59 13.20
CA ASP A 33 -8.56 3.55 14.13
C ASP A 33 -7.53 4.58 14.66
N LYS A 34 -6.25 4.22 14.73
CA LYS A 34 -5.18 5.18 15.07
C LYS A 34 -4.95 6.18 13.94
N PHE A 35 -5.04 5.73 12.68
CA PHE A 35 -4.98 6.63 11.53
C PHE A 35 -6.15 7.61 11.55
N LYS A 36 -7.38 7.12 11.77
CA LYS A 36 -8.58 7.96 11.93
C LYS A 36 -8.42 8.97 13.07
N ALA A 37 -7.89 8.55 14.22
CA ALA A 37 -7.64 9.43 15.37
C ALA A 37 -6.61 10.53 15.08
N LYS A 38 -5.71 10.33 14.12
CA LYS A 38 -4.74 11.33 13.63
C LYS A 38 -5.28 12.20 12.48
N GLY A 39 -6.55 12.05 12.10
CA GLY A 39 -7.17 12.86 11.04
C GLY A 39 -6.89 12.40 9.62
N ILE A 40 -6.53 11.13 9.43
CA ILE A 40 -6.43 10.52 8.09
C ILE A 40 -7.84 10.21 7.57
N ASP A 41 -8.13 10.63 6.33
CA ASP A 41 -9.44 10.42 5.70
C ASP A 41 -9.62 8.97 5.20
N SER A 42 -8.61 8.45 4.51
CA SER A 42 -8.63 7.11 3.89
C SER A 42 -7.26 6.45 3.95
N VAL A 43 -7.23 5.15 4.24
CA VAL A 43 -6.05 4.28 4.15
C VAL A 43 -6.17 3.43 2.88
N ILE A 44 -5.25 3.61 1.95
CA ILE A 44 -5.33 3.05 0.60
C ILE A 44 -4.20 2.04 0.36
N CYS A 45 -4.56 0.84 -0.12
CA CYS A 45 -3.66 -0.16 -0.70
C CYS A 45 -3.71 -0.09 -2.22
N VAL A 46 -2.58 0.22 -2.86
CA VAL A 46 -2.45 0.24 -4.34
C VAL A 46 -1.47 -0.84 -4.82
N ALA A 47 -1.79 -1.55 -5.89
CA ALA A 47 -0.98 -2.67 -6.36
C ALA A 47 -1.06 -2.89 -7.88
N VAL A 48 0.00 -3.42 -8.49
CA VAL A 48 0.02 -3.86 -9.91
C VAL A 48 -0.73 -5.19 -10.05
N ASN A 49 -2.05 -5.08 -10.09
CA ASN A 49 -3.02 -6.15 -10.28
C ASN A 49 -4.25 -5.59 -11.00
N ASP A 50 -4.99 -6.45 -11.69
CA ASP A 50 -6.35 -6.11 -12.09
C ASP A 50 -7.25 -5.94 -10.83
N PRO A 51 -8.32 -5.13 -10.92
CA PRO A 51 -9.17 -4.85 -9.76
C PRO A 51 -9.92 -6.09 -9.25
N TYR A 52 -10.15 -7.11 -10.07
CA TYR A 52 -10.89 -8.31 -9.67
C TYR A 52 -10.05 -9.19 -8.73
N THR A 53 -8.79 -9.44 -9.10
CA THR A 53 -7.82 -10.16 -8.27
C THR A 53 -7.58 -9.41 -6.96
N LEU A 54 -7.43 -8.08 -7.02
CA LEU A 54 -7.20 -7.27 -5.82
C LEU A 54 -8.42 -7.28 -4.90
N ASN A 55 -9.64 -7.19 -5.44
CA ASN A 55 -10.88 -7.28 -4.66
C ASN A 55 -11.03 -8.64 -3.96
N ALA A 56 -10.82 -9.74 -4.68
CA ALA A 56 -10.93 -11.09 -4.10
C ALA A 56 -9.89 -11.32 -2.99
N TRP A 57 -8.71 -10.71 -3.11
CA TRP A 57 -7.70 -10.77 -2.06
C TRP A 57 -8.05 -9.90 -0.85
N ALA A 58 -8.59 -8.69 -1.07
CA ALA A 58 -9.08 -7.81 0.00
C ALA A 58 -10.23 -8.48 0.80
N GLU A 59 -11.12 -9.21 0.14
CA GLU A 59 -12.16 -10.04 0.77
C GLU A 59 -11.57 -11.16 1.61
N LYS A 60 -10.57 -11.88 1.07
CA LYS A 60 -9.88 -12.96 1.80
C LYS A 60 -9.17 -12.46 3.06
N LEU A 61 -8.67 -11.22 3.06
CA LEU A 61 -8.03 -10.59 4.22
C LEU A 61 -9.03 -9.92 5.18
N GLU A 62 -10.32 -9.89 4.80
CA GLU A 62 -11.38 -9.17 5.51
C GLU A 62 -10.97 -7.72 5.79
N ALA A 63 -10.36 -7.07 4.80
CA ALA A 63 -9.71 -5.76 4.96
C ALA A 63 -10.52 -4.59 4.38
N LYS A 64 -11.61 -4.88 3.66
CA LYS A 64 -12.40 -3.89 2.90
C LYS A 64 -13.08 -2.82 3.75
N ASP A 65 -13.35 -3.11 5.02
CA ASP A 65 -13.96 -2.14 5.95
C ASP A 65 -12.92 -1.18 6.57
N ALA A 66 -11.63 -1.48 6.41
CA ALA A 66 -10.54 -0.73 7.00
C ALA A 66 -9.64 -0.04 5.96
N ILE A 67 -9.52 -0.62 4.78
CA ILE A 67 -8.54 -0.25 3.75
C ILE A 67 -9.25 -0.25 2.40
N GLU A 68 -9.06 0.81 1.62
CA GLU A 68 -9.51 0.89 0.24
C GLU A 68 -8.46 0.26 -0.69
N PHE A 69 -8.87 -0.58 -1.65
CA PHE A 69 -7.95 -1.30 -2.54
C PHE A 69 -8.10 -0.83 -3.99
N TYR A 70 -6.99 -0.43 -4.61
CA TYR A 70 -6.96 0.07 -5.99
C TYR A 70 -5.96 -0.69 -6.85
N GLY A 71 -6.41 -1.18 -8.00
CA GLY A 71 -5.56 -1.83 -8.99
C GLY A 71 -4.90 -0.81 -9.92
N ASP A 72 -3.59 -0.94 -10.12
CA ASP A 72 -2.78 -0.25 -11.11
C ASP A 72 -2.37 -1.25 -12.20
N PHE A 73 -3.36 -1.73 -12.97
CA PHE A 73 -3.19 -2.93 -13.81
C PHE A 73 -2.09 -2.79 -14.87
N ASP A 74 -1.88 -1.58 -15.40
CA ASP A 74 -0.86 -1.28 -16.41
C ASP A 74 0.45 -0.77 -15.80
N GLY A 75 0.51 -0.60 -14.48
CA GLY A 75 1.67 -0.09 -13.76
C GLY A 75 1.92 1.41 -13.97
N SER A 76 1.01 2.13 -14.64
CA SER A 76 1.25 3.52 -15.05
C SER A 76 1.36 4.47 -13.85
N PHE A 77 0.61 4.21 -12.78
CA PHE A 77 0.72 4.99 -11.55
C PHE A 77 2.09 4.82 -10.90
N HIS A 78 2.52 3.57 -10.66
CA HIS A 78 3.82 3.33 -10.02
C HIS A 78 4.99 3.81 -10.88
N LYS A 79 4.89 3.63 -12.21
CA LYS A 79 5.90 4.13 -13.15
C LYS A 79 6.01 5.65 -13.14
N SER A 80 4.90 6.37 -12.98
CA SER A 80 4.93 7.84 -12.89
C SER A 80 5.64 8.38 -11.64
N LEU A 81 5.89 7.51 -10.65
CA LEU A 81 6.54 7.82 -9.38
C LEU A 81 7.95 7.21 -9.28
N ASP A 82 8.45 6.58 -10.34
CA ASP A 82 9.69 5.79 -10.35
C ASP A 82 9.71 4.69 -9.26
N LEU A 83 8.56 4.02 -9.06
CA LEU A 83 8.36 2.98 -8.05
C LEU A 83 8.18 1.58 -8.65
N GLU A 84 8.45 1.39 -9.95
CA GLU A 84 8.42 0.09 -10.59
C GLU A 84 9.65 -0.78 -10.28
N VAL A 85 9.46 -2.10 -10.26
CA VAL A 85 10.52 -3.09 -10.11
C VAL A 85 10.20 -4.34 -10.92
N ASP A 86 11.20 -4.92 -11.58
CA ASP A 86 11.02 -6.20 -12.27
C ASP A 86 11.25 -7.37 -11.31
N LEU A 87 10.19 -8.17 -11.10
CA LEU A 87 10.18 -9.36 -10.27
C LEU A 87 9.91 -10.62 -11.09
N SER A 88 10.28 -10.61 -12.37
CA SER A 88 10.19 -11.78 -13.25
C SER A 88 10.94 -13.00 -12.69
N ALA A 89 12.04 -12.81 -11.96
CA ALA A 89 12.76 -13.88 -11.26
C ALA A 89 11.90 -14.60 -10.20
N ALA A 90 10.88 -13.93 -9.67
CA ALA A 90 9.89 -14.49 -8.73
C ALA A 90 8.57 -14.89 -9.42
N LEU A 91 8.53 -14.94 -10.76
CA LEU A 91 7.35 -15.25 -11.58
C LEU A 91 6.21 -14.21 -11.47
N LEU A 92 6.53 -12.96 -11.13
CA LEU A 92 5.53 -11.90 -10.94
C LEU A 92 5.49 -10.86 -12.07
N GLY A 93 6.56 -10.72 -12.85
CA GLY A 93 6.71 -9.68 -13.88
C GLY A 93 7.02 -8.30 -13.29
N PRO A 94 6.78 -7.22 -14.05
CA PRO A 94 6.88 -5.84 -13.58
C PRO A 94 5.84 -5.54 -12.51
N ARG A 95 6.27 -5.00 -11.36
CA ARG A 95 5.46 -4.71 -10.17
C ARG A 95 5.89 -3.40 -9.52
N SER A 96 5.33 -3.08 -8.36
CA SER A 96 5.80 -1.98 -7.52
C SER A 96 6.86 -2.44 -6.52
N HIS A 97 7.81 -1.56 -6.20
CA HIS A 97 8.54 -1.61 -4.94
C HIS A 97 7.55 -1.65 -3.76
N ARG A 98 7.96 -2.16 -2.60
CA ARG A 98 7.14 -2.00 -1.39
C ARG A 98 7.41 -0.63 -0.78
N TRP A 99 6.36 0.15 -0.53
CA TRP A 99 6.46 1.50 0.02
C TRP A 99 5.23 1.92 0.83
N SER A 100 5.39 2.95 1.65
CA SER A 100 4.29 3.68 2.28
C SER A 100 4.50 5.18 2.12
N ALA A 101 3.41 5.94 1.96
CA ALA A 101 3.46 7.38 1.85
C ALA A 101 2.34 8.06 2.63
N TYR A 102 2.70 9.15 3.30
CA TYR A 102 1.76 10.10 3.86
C TYR A 102 1.58 11.24 2.87
N VAL A 103 0.35 11.44 2.37
CA VAL A 103 0.06 12.42 1.32
C VAL A 103 -0.99 13.42 1.82
N VAL A 104 -0.69 14.72 1.66
CA VAL A 104 -1.59 15.82 2.03
C VAL A 104 -1.79 16.69 0.80
N ASP A 105 -3.04 16.79 0.33
CA ASP A 105 -3.42 17.58 -0.84
C ASP A 105 -2.55 17.26 -2.08
N GLY A 106 -2.31 15.96 -2.31
CA GLY A 106 -1.47 15.48 -3.41
C GLY A 106 0.04 15.66 -3.22
N LYS A 107 0.49 16.19 -2.07
CA LYS A 107 1.92 16.37 -1.76
C LYS A 107 2.39 15.30 -0.79
N VAL A 108 3.44 14.58 -1.17
CA VAL A 108 4.10 13.59 -0.32
C VAL A 108 4.81 14.31 0.84
N LYS A 109 4.47 13.92 2.07
CA LYS A 109 5.06 14.44 3.33
C LYS A 109 6.07 13.47 3.93
N ALA A 110 5.82 12.18 3.77
CA ALA A 110 6.75 11.11 4.09
C ALA A 110 6.63 10.01 3.03
N LEU A 111 7.77 9.41 2.69
CA LEU A 111 7.87 8.30 1.75
C LEU A 111 8.89 7.30 2.32
N ASN A 112 8.46 6.05 2.48
CA ASN A 112 9.30 4.96 2.94
C ASN A 112 9.32 3.90 1.85
N ILE A 113 10.50 3.55 1.33
CA ILE A 113 10.66 2.52 0.31
C ILE A 113 11.55 1.42 0.90
N GLU A 114 11.11 0.17 0.82
CA GLU A 114 11.91 -0.96 1.29
C GLU A 114 13.14 -1.19 0.42
N SER A 115 14.25 -1.56 1.04
CA SER A 115 15.48 -1.96 0.34
C SER A 115 15.32 -3.28 -0.42
N ALA A 116 14.46 -4.18 0.06
CA ALA A 116 14.15 -5.43 -0.61
C ALA A 116 12.63 -5.69 -0.65
N PRO A 117 12.11 -6.29 -1.75
CA PRO A 117 10.68 -6.57 -1.89
C PRO A 117 10.10 -7.42 -0.75
N SER A 118 10.89 -8.31 -0.17
CA SER A 118 10.48 -9.22 0.92
C SER A 118 10.47 -8.57 2.30
N GLU A 119 10.95 -7.34 2.46
CA GLU A 119 11.03 -6.66 3.75
C GLU A 119 9.75 -5.89 4.06
N VAL A 120 9.46 -5.71 5.35
CA VAL A 120 8.45 -4.80 5.90
C VAL A 120 9.09 -4.12 7.12
N LYS A 121 10.11 -3.30 6.88
CA LYS A 121 10.89 -2.61 7.90
C LYS A 121 10.52 -1.14 8.04
N VAL A 122 10.29 -0.46 6.91
CA VAL A 122 10.03 0.99 6.85
C VAL A 122 8.64 1.30 6.33
N SER A 123 8.01 0.38 5.58
CA SER A 123 6.69 0.58 5.00
C SER A 123 5.54 0.12 5.90
N GLY A 124 5.82 -0.34 7.11
CA GLY A 124 4.80 -0.84 8.04
C GLY A 124 3.93 0.28 8.64
N ALA A 125 2.73 -0.08 9.11
CA ALA A 125 1.77 0.87 9.67
C ALA A 125 2.30 1.64 10.90
N ASP A 126 3.08 1.00 11.77
CA ASP A 126 3.60 1.66 12.96
C ASP A 126 4.62 2.75 12.61
N VAL A 127 5.49 2.50 11.61
CA VAL A 127 6.52 3.47 11.18
C VAL A 127 5.89 4.75 10.63
N ILE A 128 4.94 4.60 9.72
CA ILE A 128 4.29 5.76 9.09
C ILE A 128 3.35 6.49 10.07
N LEU A 129 2.77 5.80 11.08
CA LEU A 129 2.01 6.46 12.15
C LEU A 129 2.84 7.45 12.96
N GLU A 130 4.14 7.18 13.13
CA GLU A 130 5.09 8.09 13.79
C GLU A 130 5.43 9.32 12.94
N GLN A 131 5.14 9.27 11.63
CA GLN A 131 5.46 10.32 10.65
C GLN A 131 4.26 11.22 10.30
N ILE A 132 3.08 10.92 10.87
CA ILE A 132 1.82 11.69 10.73
C ILE A 132 1.68 12.68 11.88
#